data_AF-A0A8T6TD19-F1
#
_entry.id   AF-A0A8T6TD19-F1
#
_cell.length_a   1.000
_cell.length_b   1.000
_cell.length_c   1.000
_cell.angle_alpha   90.00
_cell.angle_beta   90.00
_cell.angle_gamma   90.00
#
_symmetry.space_group_name_H-M   'P 1'
#
loop_
_entity.id
_entity.type
_entity.pdbx_description
1 polymer ?
#
loop_
_entity_poly.entity_id
_entity_poly.type
_entity_poly.pdbx_seq_one_letter_code
_entity_poly.pdbx_strand_id
1 'polypeptide(L)' 'STSDPGLVLDAFPRDGAEWADADGDGHGDNSDAFPTDPDEWSDVDGDGVGDNADMFPVDRTESTDGDGDGVGDNSDA' A
#
# COMPACT_ATOMS: atom_id res chain seq x y z
N SER A 1 -27.91 -8.50 -11.71
CA SER A 1 -28.16 -8.18 -10.31
C SER A 1 -27.66 -6.78 -10.06
N THR A 2 -28.42 -6.03 -9.29
CA THR A 2 -28.38 -4.60 -9.04
C THR A 2 -27.03 -4.10 -8.55
N SER A 3 -26.54 -3.04 -9.20
CA SER A 3 -25.61 -2.06 -8.66
C SER A 3 -26.21 -1.50 -7.36
N ASP A 4 -25.62 -1.80 -6.21
CA ASP A 4 -26.04 -1.26 -4.91
C ASP A 4 -24.93 -0.31 -4.41
N PRO A 5 -25.23 0.96 -4.13
CA PRO A 5 -24.24 1.93 -3.70
C PRO A 5 -24.05 1.84 -2.18
N GLY A 6 -22.87 1.39 -1.74
CA GLY A 6 -22.38 1.68 -0.38
C GLY A 6 -22.77 0.71 0.73
N LEU A 7 -23.15 -0.53 0.41
CA LEU A 7 -23.05 -1.65 1.36
C LEU A 7 -22.04 -2.64 0.78
N VAL A 8 -20.77 -2.56 1.20
CA VAL A 8 -19.83 -3.64 0.93
C VAL A 8 -20.30 -4.84 1.76
N LEU A 9 -21.12 -5.69 1.14
CA LEU A 9 -21.15 -7.10 1.50
C LEU A 9 -19.69 -7.58 1.47
N ASP A 10 -19.30 -8.42 2.42
CA ASP A 10 -18.01 -9.15 2.49
C ASP A 10 -17.22 -9.07 1.17
N ALA A 11 -16.23 -8.17 1.12
CA ALA A 11 -15.44 -7.88 -0.09
C ALA A 11 -14.60 -9.10 -0.51
N PHE A 12 -14.31 -10.00 0.44
CA PHE A 12 -13.54 -11.20 0.24
C PHE A 12 -14.30 -12.46 0.69
N PRO A 13 -15.39 -12.87 0.00
CA PRO A 13 -16.22 -14.02 0.42
C PRO A 13 -15.50 -15.37 0.46
N ARG A 14 -14.26 -15.44 -0.04
CA ARG A 14 -13.41 -16.63 -0.04
C ARG A 14 -12.33 -16.61 1.03
N ASP A 15 -12.10 -15.46 1.66
CA ASP A 15 -11.16 -15.29 2.75
C ASP A 15 -11.90 -14.87 4.01
N GLY A 16 -12.00 -15.77 4.99
CA GLY A 16 -12.70 -15.46 6.24
C GLY A 16 -11.96 -14.49 7.16
N ALA A 17 -10.71 -14.15 6.84
CA ALA A 17 -9.91 -13.18 7.60
C ALA A 17 -10.05 -11.75 7.07
N GLU A 18 -10.57 -11.57 5.85
CA GLU A 18 -10.75 -10.27 5.20
C GLU A 18 -12.24 -10.06 4.91
N TRP A 19 -12.75 -8.85 5.13
CA TRP A 19 -14.16 -8.55 4.83
C TRP A 19 -14.36 -7.16 4.22
N ALA A 20 -13.38 -6.28 4.34
CA ALA A 20 -13.43 -4.89 3.91
C ALA A 20 -12.22 -4.61 3.01
N ASP A 21 -12.46 -3.68 2.09
CA ASP A 21 -11.57 -3.18 1.06
C ASP A 21 -11.95 -1.70 0.92
N ALA A 22 -11.39 -0.86 1.79
CA ALA A 22 -11.89 0.48 2.04
C ALA A 22 -11.56 1.47 0.90
N ASP A 23 -10.49 1.24 0.16
CA ASP A 23 -10.11 2.01 -1.03
C ASP A 23 -10.38 1.30 -2.36
N GLY A 24 -10.65 -0.01 -2.35
CA GLY A 24 -11.08 -0.76 -3.52
C GLY A 24 -9.93 -1.24 -4.40
N ASP A 25 -8.73 -1.38 -3.85
CA ASP A 25 -7.52 -1.82 -4.58
C ASP A 25 -7.43 -3.35 -4.72
N GLY A 26 -8.27 -4.08 -3.98
CA GLY A 26 -8.33 -5.54 -3.98
C GLY A 26 -7.45 -6.22 -2.93
N HIS A 27 -6.82 -5.45 -2.04
CA HIS A 27 -6.21 -5.89 -0.80
C HIS A 27 -7.20 -5.67 0.35
N GLY A 28 -7.19 -6.59 1.33
CA GLY A 28 -8.10 -6.50 2.46
C GLY A 28 -7.54 -5.61 3.56
N ASP A 29 -8.40 -4.79 4.17
CA ASP A 29 -8.03 -3.80 5.20
C ASP A 29 -7.16 -4.37 6.34
N ASN A 30 -7.25 -5.67 6.65
CA ASN A 30 -6.46 -6.27 7.74
C ASN A 30 -5.01 -6.56 7.34
N SER A 31 -4.75 -6.75 6.05
CA SER A 31 -3.43 -7.07 5.50
C SER A 31 -2.80 -5.90 4.75
N ASP A 32 -3.60 -4.89 4.43
CA ASP A 32 -3.21 -3.66 3.74
C ASP A 32 -2.51 -2.68 4.71
N ALA A 33 -1.29 -2.25 4.36
CA ALA A 33 -0.53 -1.26 5.11
C ALA A 33 -1.13 0.16 5.02
N PHE A 34 -1.84 0.48 3.94
CA PHE A 34 -2.49 1.75 3.67
C PHE A 34 -3.97 1.58 3.23
N PRO A 35 -4.88 1.18 4.14
CA PRO A 35 -6.30 0.83 3.83
C PRO A 35 -7.19 1.96 3.29
N THR A 36 -6.62 3.10 2.91
CA THR A 36 -7.35 4.24 2.35
C THR A 36 -6.66 4.82 1.12
N ASP A 37 -5.54 4.22 0.69
CA ASP A 37 -4.77 4.65 -0.47
C ASP A 37 -4.80 3.53 -1.53
N PRO A 38 -5.65 3.66 -2.56
CA PRO A 38 -5.85 2.59 -3.54
C PRO A 38 -4.62 2.31 -4.41
N ASP A 39 -3.57 3.14 -4.31
CA ASP A 39 -2.32 2.97 -5.03
C ASP A 39 -1.21 2.34 -4.14
N GLU A 40 -1.47 2.03 -2.86
CA GLU A 40 -0.47 1.47 -1.92
C GLU A 40 -1.07 0.41 -0.98
N TRP A 41 -0.46 -0.77 -0.91
CA TRP A 41 -0.93 -1.84 0.00
C TRP A 41 0.17 -2.47 0.87
N SER A 42 1.44 -2.11 0.62
CA SER A 42 2.61 -2.77 1.19
C SER A 42 3.66 -1.73 1.59
N ASP A 43 4.34 -1.97 2.71
CA ASP A 43 5.44 -1.17 3.27
C ASP A 43 6.43 -2.17 3.89
N VAL A 44 7.29 -2.75 3.06
CA VAL A 44 8.03 -3.96 3.45
C VAL A 44 9.16 -3.68 4.44
N ASP A 45 9.73 -2.47 4.44
CA ASP A 45 10.72 -2.06 5.42
C ASP A 45 10.16 -1.28 6.61
N GLY A 46 8.93 -0.77 6.48
CA GLY A 46 8.17 -0.13 7.54
C GLY A 46 8.54 1.34 7.77
N ASP A 47 9.00 2.07 6.76
CA ASP A 47 9.35 3.49 6.87
C ASP A 47 8.12 4.42 6.78
N GLY A 48 6.98 3.87 6.35
CA GLY A 48 5.72 4.57 6.20
C GLY A 48 5.46 5.16 4.80
N VAL A 49 6.33 4.88 3.83
CA VAL A 49 6.13 5.10 2.40
C VAL A 49 5.74 3.76 1.79
N GLY A 50 4.71 3.74 0.95
CA GLY A 50 4.29 2.49 0.32
C GLY A 50 5.28 2.03 -0.76
N ASP A 51 5.40 0.72 -0.93
CA ASP A 51 6.36 0.07 -1.84
C ASP A 51 6.23 0.56 -3.31
N ASN A 52 5.08 1.10 -3.73
CA ASN A 52 4.91 1.63 -5.10
C ASN A 52 5.50 3.05 -5.25
N ALA A 53 5.49 3.86 -4.19
CA ALA A 53 6.09 5.18 -4.12
C ALA A 53 7.55 5.18 -3.64
N ASP A 54 7.98 4.12 -2.97
CA ASP A 54 9.32 3.99 -2.41
C ASP A 54 10.35 3.56 -3.48
N MET A 55 11.38 4.41 -3.69
CA MET A 55 12.49 4.09 -4.60
C MET A 55 13.46 3.05 -4.03
N PHE A 56 13.47 2.85 -2.70
CA PHE A 56 14.29 1.89 -1.99
C PHE A 56 13.46 1.01 -1.04
N PRO A 57 12.56 0.14 -1.54
CA PRO A 57 11.58 -0.60 -0.74
C PRO A 57 12.13 -1.47 0.41
N VAL A 58 13.44 -1.66 0.51
CA VAL A 58 14.07 -2.52 1.53
C VAL A 58 15.03 -1.75 2.43
N ASP A 59 15.13 -0.44 2.28
CA ASP A 59 15.97 0.45 3.08
C ASP A 59 15.10 1.49 3.78
N ARG A 60 14.72 1.17 5.02
CA ARG A 60 13.88 2.01 5.88
C ARG A 60 14.42 3.43 6.16
N THR A 61 15.62 3.73 5.68
CA THR A 61 16.26 5.03 5.84
C THR A 61 16.33 5.82 4.55
N GLU A 62 15.80 5.32 3.44
CA GLU A 62 15.81 5.98 2.13
C GLU A 62 14.48 5.74 1.43
N SER A 63 13.83 6.79 0.91
CA SER A 63 12.63 6.60 0.08
C SER A 63 12.68 7.39 -1.25
N THR A 64 13.66 8.28 -1.40
CA THR A 64 13.79 9.17 -2.56
C THR A 64 15.22 9.20 -3.10
N ASP A 65 15.34 9.31 -4.42
CA ASP A 65 16.59 9.55 -5.15
C ASP A 65 16.35 10.75 -6.08
N GLY A 66 16.72 11.94 -5.59
CA GLY A 66 16.42 13.21 -6.21
C GLY A 66 17.23 13.49 -7.47
N ASP A 67 18.42 12.91 -7.61
CA ASP A 67 19.33 13.14 -8.74
C ASP A 67 19.38 11.98 -9.75
N GLY A 68 18.80 10.83 -9.38
CA GLY A 68 18.59 9.66 -10.23
C GLY A 68 19.85 8.81 -10.38
N ASP A 69 20.79 8.87 -9.44
CA ASP A 69 22.05 8.12 -9.51
C ASP A 69 21.97 6.71 -8.88
N GLY A 70 20.85 6.40 -8.21
CA GLY A 70 20.59 5.14 -7.52
C GLY A 70 21.08 5.10 -6.07
N VAL A 71 21.50 6.22 -5.49
CA VAL A 71 21.78 6.42 -4.07
C VAL A 71 20.66 7.25 -3.47
N GLY A 72 20.16 6.85 -2.29
CA GLY A 72 19.10 7.60 -1.64
C GLY A 72 19.58 8.95 -1.10
N ASP A 73 18.66 9.91 -1.04
CA ASP A 73 18.93 11.30 -0.65
C ASP A 73 19.53 11.46 0.76
N ASN A 74 19.32 10.52 1.68
CA ASN A 74 19.93 10.59 3.02
C ASN A 74 21.41 10.17 3.02
N SER A 75 21.84 9.45 2.00
CA SER A 75 23.20 8.95 1.78
C SER A 75 23.97 9.76 0.73
N ASP A 76 23.27 10.53 -0.09
CA ASP A 76 23.84 11.46 -1.06
C ASP A 76 24.31 12.77 -0.37
N ALA A 77 25.46 13.31 -0.78
CA ALA A 77 26.24 14.31 -0.02
C ALA A 77 26.40 15.67 -0.72
#